data_AF-A0A2M7PQU6-F1
#
_entry.id   AF-A0A2M7PQU6-F1
#
_cell.length_a   1.000
_cell.length_b   1.000
_cell.length_c   1.000
_cell.angle_alpha   90.00
_cell.angle_beta   90.00
_cell.angle_gamma   90.00
#
_symmetry.space_group_name_H-M   'P 1'
#
loop_
_entity.id
_entity.type
_entity.pdbx_description
1 polymer ?
#
loop_
_entity_poly.entity_id
_entity_poly.type
_entity_poly.pdbx_seq_one_letter_code
_entity_poly.pdbx_strand_id
1 'polypeptide(L)'
;RMGKMRELIIDFWRWVYQNKYKEKEQLKEEAKEILSELSKLTVFLEKIDGENYEWLKLSAPYIHVDFNAPFFLKYLNNLKDKNKDAGKYVGKIFLEILKNSTPDYDQKDIRSIVECLYASGFEECANEICKIYGTRGFEFLRDIYEKNHKKI
;
A
#
# COMPACT_ATOMS: atom_id res chain seq x y z
N ARG A 1 -10.58 3.71 26.38
CA ARG A 1 -10.34 2.25 26.18
C ARG A 1 -9.84 1.93 24.77
N MET A 2 -10.42 2.49 23.70
CA MET A 2 -9.97 2.23 22.31
C MET A 2 -8.54 2.73 22.01
N GLY A 3 -8.14 3.92 22.50
CA GLY A 3 -6.78 4.46 22.28
C GLY A 3 -5.66 3.57 22.83
N LYS A 4 -5.81 3.06 24.07
CA LYS A 4 -4.81 2.19 24.70
C LYS A 4 -4.64 0.84 23.97
N MET A 5 -5.73 0.27 23.44
CA MET A 5 -5.64 -0.96 22.65
C MET A 5 -4.91 -0.72 21.32
N ARG A 6 -5.23 0.40 20.66
CA ARG A 6 -4.56 0.81 19.43
C ARG A 6 -3.06 0.98 19.62
N GLU A 7 -2.63 1.68 20.67
CA GLU A 7 -1.21 1.84 21.03
C GLU A 7 -0.51 0.48 21.19
N LEU A 8 -1.11 -0.45 21.94
CA LEU A 8 -0.54 -1.79 22.13
C LEU A 8 -0.38 -2.57 20.81
N ILE A 9 -1.34 -2.43 19.88
CA ILE A 9 -1.25 -3.07 18.57
C ILE A 9 -0.11 -2.47 17.73
N ILE A 10 0.04 -1.15 17.75
CA ILE A 10 1.14 -0.47 17.05
C ILE A 10 2.50 -0.84 17.66
N ASP A 11 2.59 -0.88 18.99
CA ASP A 11 3.81 -1.26 19.68
C ASP A 11 4.17 -2.73 19.42
N PHE A 12 3.19 -3.62 19.37
CA PHE A 12 3.37 -5.00 18.96
C PHE A 12 3.90 -5.09 17.54
N TRP A 13 3.29 -4.39 16.59
CA TRP A 13 3.73 -4.44 15.19
C TRP A 13 5.16 -3.89 15.02
N ARG A 14 5.47 -2.77 15.67
CA ARG A 14 6.83 -2.21 15.74
C ARG A 14 7.82 -3.25 16.28
N TRP A 15 7.48 -3.90 17.39
CA TRP A 15 8.33 -4.92 18.01
C TRP A 15 8.57 -6.10 17.06
N VAL A 16 7.53 -6.59 16.39
CA VAL A 16 7.65 -7.68 15.41
C VAL A 16 8.58 -7.29 14.27
N TYR A 17 8.39 -6.11 13.67
CA TYR A 17 9.26 -5.61 12.61
C TYR A 17 10.73 -5.57 13.08
N GLN A 18 10.98 -4.89 14.20
CA GLN A 18 12.34 -4.67 14.72
C GLN A 18 13.06 -5.97 15.08
N ASN A 19 12.36 -6.93 15.70
CA ASN A 19 12.98 -8.11 16.29
C ASN A 19 12.94 -9.35 15.38
N LYS A 20 12.08 -9.37 14.35
CA LYS A 20 11.89 -10.55 13.49
C LYS A 20 12.27 -10.33 12.03
N TYR A 21 12.07 -9.13 11.49
CA TYR A 21 12.10 -8.94 10.04
C TYR A 21 13.01 -7.83 9.52
N LYS A 22 13.36 -6.82 10.32
CA LYS A 22 14.15 -5.66 9.87
C LYS A 22 15.45 -6.02 9.16
N GLU A 23 16.14 -7.06 9.60
CA GLU A 23 17.46 -7.48 9.10
C GLU A 23 17.41 -8.81 8.32
N LYS A 24 16.22 -9.28 7.93
CA LYS A 24 16.07 -10.54 7.20
C LYS A 24 16.30 -10.33 5.70
N GLU A 25 17.40 -10.84 5.18
CA GLU A 25 17.68 -10.82 3.73
C GLU A 25 16.78 -11.79 2.94
N GLN A 26 16.38 -12.91 3.54
CA GLN A 26 15.51 -13.91 2.93
C GLN A 26 14.40 -14.34 3.89
N LEU A 27 13.17 -14.31 3.40
CA LEU A 27 11.97 -14.70 4.14
C LEU A 27 11.52 -16.10 3.70
N LYS A 28 11.30 -16.97 4.68
CA LYS A 28 10.65 -18.28 4.46
C LYS A 28 9.16 -18.09 4.15
N GLU A 29 8.49 -19.10 3.60
CA GLU A 29 7.05 -19.01 3.27
C GLU A 29 6.20 -18.64 4.48
N GLU A 30 6.46 -19.22 5.64
CA GLU A 30 5.71 -18.92 6.88
C GLU A 30 5.87 -17.44 7.28
N ALA A 31 7.00 -16.81 6.96
CA ALA A 31 7.19 -15.40 7.19
C ALA A 31 6.34 -14.53 6.26
N LYS A 32 6.08 -14.97 5.03
CA LYS A 32 5.24 -14.24 4.07
C LYS A 32 3.78 -14.25 4.49
N GLU A 33 3.28 -15.38 4.97
CA GLU A 33 1.93 -15.51 5.56
C GLU A 33 1.77 -14.55 6.74
N ILE A 34 2.71 -14.57 7.69
CA ILE A 34 2.69 -13.66 8.85
C ILE A 34 2.71 -12.19 8.39
N LEU A 35 3.55 -11.83 7.41
CA LEU A 35 3.61 -10.46 6.90
C LEU A 35 2.32 -10.04 6.18
N SER A 36 1.68 -10.97 5.47
CA SER A 36 0.36 -10.75 4.87
C SER A 36 -0.68 -10.47 5.95
N GLU A 37 -0.71 -11.25 7.03
CA GLU A 37 -1.63 -11.06 8.15
C GLU A 37 -1.38 -9.75 8.91
N LEU A 38 -0.11 -9.40 9.17
CA LEU A 38 0.27 -8.14 9.80
C LEU A 38 -0.19 -6.92 9.00
N SER A 39 -0.33 -7.05 7.68
CA SER A 39 -0.85 -5.99 6.82
C SER A 39 -2.27 -5.54 7.21
N LYS A 40 -3.08 -6.41 7.84
CA LYS A 40 -4.41 -6.05 8.35
C LYS A 40 -4.35 -5.00 9.47
N LEU A 41 -3.23 -4.93 10.20
CA LEU A 41 -3.05 -3.96 11.28
C LEU A 41 -2.97 -2.51 10.75
N THR A 42 -2.84 -2.32 9.43
CA THR A 42 -2.94 -1.00 8.77
C THR A 42 -4.22 -0.25 9.15
N VAL A 43 -5.31 -0.96 9.45
CA VAL A 43 -6.58 -0.34 9.88
C VAL A 43 -6.44 0.51 11.16
N PHE A 44 -5.41 0.24 11.97
CA PHE A 44 -5.13 0.97 13.21
C PHE A 44 -4.24 2.20 12.99
N LEU A 45 -3.71 2.44 11.79
CA LEU A 45 -2.93 3.63 11.49
C LEU A 45 -3.86 4.83 11.25
N GLU A 46 -3.57 5.96 11.89
CA GLU A 46 -4.27 7.23 11.60
C GLU A 46 -3.63 7.96 10.41
N LYS A 47 -2.34 7.71 10.21
CA LYS A 47 -1.50 8.33 9.19
C LYS A 47 -0.35 7.40 8.86
N ILE A 48 0.24 7.61 7.69
CA ILE A 48 1.48 6.96 7.27
C ILE A 48 2.66 7.91 7.48
N ASP A 49 3.76 7.42 8.04
CA ASP A 49 5.01 8.15 8.24
C ASP A 49 6.20 7.25 7.91
N GLY A 50 7.42 7.75 8.11
CA GLY A 50 8.63 7.00 7.79
C GLY A 50 8.78 5.69 8.56
N GLU A 51 8.21 5.58 9.77
CA GLU A 51 8.35 4.37 10.58
C GLU A 51 7.41 3.28 10.05
N ASN A 52 6.11 3.56 9.99
CA ASN A 52 5.13 2.57 9.57
C ASN A 52 5.15 2.29 8.06
N TYR A 53 5.71 3.21 7.25
CA TYR A 53 6.02 2.97 5.85
C TYR A 53 6.90 1.73 5.65
N GLU A 54 7.95 1.56 6.48
CA GLU A 54 8.86 0.42 6.33
C GLU A 54 8.17 -0.91 6.66
N TRP A 55 7.23 -0.90 7.61
CA TRP A 55 6.46 -2.09 7.97
C TRP A 55 5.50 -2.47 6.84
N LEU A 56 4.78 -1.48 6.29
CA LEU A 56 3.84 -1.67 5.20
C LEU A 56 4.53 -2.12 3.91
N LYS A 57 5.67 -1.50 3.58
CA LYS A 57 6.49 -1.86 2.43
C LYS A 57 7.00 -3.29 2.53
N LEU A 58 7.39 -3.74 3.72
CA LEU A 58 7.81 -5.12 3.95
C LEU A 58 6.67 -6.13 3.71
N SER A 59 5.44 -5.79 4.11
CA SER A 59 4.26 -6.63 3.90
C SER A 59 3.71 -6.61 2.46
N ALA A 60 3.87 -5.49 1.76
CA ALA A 60 3.26 -5.21 0.46
C ALA A 60 3.41 -6.32 -0.61
N PRO A 61 4.59 -6.96 -0.79
CA PRO A 61 4.74 -8.00 -1.80
C PRO A 61 3.92 -9.27 -1.52
N TYR A 62 3.44 -9.46 -0.29
CA TYR A 62 2.83 -10.71 0.19
C TYR A 62 1.33 -10.61 0.45
N ILE A 63 0.70 -9.46 0.23
CA ILE A 63 -0.73 -9.24 0.57
C ILE A 63 -1.70 -10.14 -0.19
N HIS A 64 -1.26 -10.77 -1.28
CA HIS A 64 -2.07 -11.72 -2.05
C HIS A 64 -2.18 -13.08 -1.35
N VAL A 65 -1.24 -13.40 -0.44
CA VAL A 65 -1.29 -14.57 0.42
C VAL A 65 -2.50 -14.44 1.35
N ASP A 66 -3.28 -15.50 1.47
CA ASP A 66 -4.51 -15.57 2.28
C ASP A 66 -5.57 -14.51 1.96
N PHE A 67 -5.63 -14.03 0.71
CA PHE A 67 -6.67 -13.13 0.20
C PHE A 67 -6.76 -11.78 0.94
N ASN A 68 -5.63 -11.27 1.44
CA ASN A 68 -5.58 -10.03 2.22
C ASN A 68 -5.58 -8.75 1.38
N ALA A 69 -5.35 -8.85 0.07
CA ALA A 69 -5.20 -7.71 -0.82
C ALA A 69 -6.39 -6.71 -0.78
N PRO A 70 -7.68 -7.13 -0.79
CA PRO A 70 -8.80 -6.19 -0.74
C PRO A 70 -8.80 -5.36 0.56
N PHE A 71 -8.52 -5.99 1.70
CA PHE A 71 -8.44 -5.28 2.98
C PHE A 71 -7.28 -4.30 3.00
N PHE A 72 -6.10 -4.74 2.56
CA PHE A 72 -4.92 -3.90 2.56
C PHE A 72 -5.08 -2.68 1.66
N LEU A 73 -5.64 -2.85 0.46
CA LEU A 73 -5.90 -1.74 -0.48
C LEU A 73 -6.89 -0.74 0.09
N LYS A 74 -7.98 -1.20 0.71
CA LYS A 74 -8.93 -0.33 1.41
C LYS A 74 -8.27 0.47 2.53
N TYR A 75 -7.44 -0.17 3.35
CA TYR A 75 -6.75 0.50 4.45
C TYR A 75 -5.69 1.48 3.94
N LEU A 76 -4.96 1.12 2.88
CA LEU A 76 -4.00 2.00 2.23
C LEU A 76 -4.69 3.22 1.60
N ASN A 77 -5.86 3.02 0.97
CA ASN A 77 -6.68 4.10 0.42
C ASN A 77 -7.17 5.06 1.51
N ASN A 78 -7.43 4.58 2.73
CA ASN A 78 -7.77 5.42 3.87
C ASN A 78 -6.60 6.25 4.40
N LEU A 79 -5.35 5.93 4.05
CA LEU A 79 -4.16 6.64 4.49
C LEU A 79 -3.66 7.70 3.50
N LYS A 80 -4.07 7.63 2.23
CA LYS A 80 -3.46 8.33 1.09
C LYS A 80 -3.34 9.85 1.21
N ASP A 81 -4.20 10.48 2.00
CA ASP A 81 -4.34 11.93 2.14
C ASP A 81 -4.23 12.40 3.61
N LYS A 82 -3.85 11.51 4.53
CA LYS A 82 -3.86 11.80 5.98
C LYS A 82 -2.76 12.75 6.44
N ASN A 83 -1.75 12.99 5.63
CA ASN A 83 -0.70 13.98 5.87
C ASN A 83 0.03 14.33 4.56
N LYS A 84 0.89 15.35 4.61
CA LYS A 84 1.62 15.89 3.44
C LYS A 84 2.45 14.84 2.67
N ASP A 85 3.00 13.84 3.37
CA ASP A 85 3.89 12.84 2.78
C ASP A 85 3.13 11.55 2.44
N ALA A 86 1.81 11.50 2.69
CA ALA A 86 1.03 10.28 2.56
C ALA A 86 1.03 9.72 1.14
N GLY A 87 0.80 10.57 0.13
CA GLY A 87 0.81 10.16 -1.28
C GLY A 87 2.16 9.55 -1.69
N LYS A 88 3.28 10.12 -1.25
CA LYS A 88 4.63 9.57 -1.49
C LYS A 88 4.77 8.15 -0.96
N TYR A 89 4.36 7.90 0.28
CA TYR A 89 4.51 6.59 0.89
C TYR A 89 3.52 5.57 0.31
N VAL A 90 2.26 5.96 0.12
CA VAL A 90 1.22 5.11 -0.47
C VAL A 90 1.59 4.70 -1.89
N GLY A 91 2.05 5.63 -2.73
CA GLY A 91 2.47 5.32 -4.10
C GLY A 91 3.62 4.33 -4.14
N LYS A 92 4.63 4.49 -3.27
CA LYS A 92 5.75 3.55 -3.16
C LYS A 92 5.34 2.17 -2.69
N ILE A 93 4.45 2.08 -1.69
CA ILE A 93 3.90 0.80 -1.23
C ILE A 93 3.13 0.14 -2.36
N PHE A 94 2.32 0.89 -3.10
CA PHE A 94 1.54 0.34 -4.21
C PHE A 94 2.44 -0.26 -5.30
N LEU A 95 3.52 0.45 -5.68
CA LEU A 95 4.51 -0.09 -6.61
C LEU A 95 5.18 -1.37 -6.08
N GLU A 96 5.38 -1.49 -4.76
CA GLU A 96 5.90 -2.70 -4.13
C GLU A 96 4.91 -3.88 -4.23
N ILE A 97 3.61 -3.65 -4.02
CA ILE A 97 2.55 -4.65 -4.26
C ILE A 97 2.63 -5.16 -5.70
N LEU A 98 2.78 -4.22 -6.64
CA LEU A 98 2.79 -4.52 -8.07
C LEU A 98 3.99 -5.35 -8.51
N LYS A 99 5.07 -5.46 -7.74
CA LYS A 99 6.20 -6.34 -8.11
C LYS A 99 5.81 -7.82 -8.16
N ASN A 100 4.92 -8.25 -7.26
CA ASN A 100 4.59 -9.67 -7.08
C ASN A 100 3.14 -10.02 -7.38
N SER A 101 2.23 -9.03 -7.39
CA SER A 101 0.81 -9.27 -7.69
C SER A 101 0.22 -8.15 -8.52
N THR A 102 -0.98 -8.37 -9.08
CA THR A 102 -1.74 -7.34 -9.80
C THR A 102 -3.17 -7.35 -9.29
N PRO A 103 -3.43 -6.72 -8.12
CA PRO A 103 -4.78 -6.68 -7.59
C PRO A 103 -5.70 -5.93 -8.55
N ASP A 104 -6.82 -6.54 -8.91
CA ASP A 104 -7.83 -6.00 -9.82
C ASP A 104 -9.24 -6.04 -9.21
N TYR A 105 -9.39 -6.69 -8.05
CA TYR A 105 -10.61 -6.74 -7.26
C TYR A 105 -10.85 -5.40 -6.55
N ASP A 106 -12.10 -4.91 -6.61
CA ASP A 106 -12.54 -3.61 -6.08
C ASP A 106 -11.67 -2.43 -6.53
N GLN A 107 -11.72 -2.16 -7.85
CA GLN A 107 -10.98 -1.09 -8.52
C GLN A 107 -11.22 0.31 -7.95
N LYS A 108 -12.26 0.52 -7.14
CA LYS A 108 -12.58 1.82 -6.55
C LYS A 108 -11.46 2.34 -5.66
N ASP A 109 -10.91 1.50 -4.80
CA ASP A 109 -9.82 1.90 -3.91
C ASP A 109 -8.55 2.20 -4.71
N ILE A 110 -8.23 1.39 -5.73
CA ILE A 110 -7.08 1.58 -6.60
C ILE A 110 -7.20 2.90 -7.37
N ARG A 111 -8.35 3.14 -8.01
CA ARG A 111 -8.63 4.38 -8.73
C ARG A 111 -8.51 5.60 -7.83
N SER A 112 -9.11 5.54 -6.64
CA SER A 112 -9.05 6.59 -5.62
C SER A 112 -7.61 6.88 -5.17
N ILE A 113 -6.77 5.86 -5.01
CA ILE A 113 -5.34 6.04 -4.73
C ILE A 113 -4.67 6.78 -5.89
N VAL A 114 -4.82 6.29 -7.12
CA VAL A 114 -4.15 6.87 -8.31
C VAL A 114 -4.58 8.32 -8.56
N GLU A 115 -5.87 8.63 -8.45
CA GLU A 115 -6.40 10.00 -8.57
C GLU A 115 -5.79 10.93 -7.51
N CYS A 116 -5.67 10.45 -6.27
CA CYS A 116 -5.04 11.22 -5.20
C CYS A 116 -3.55 11.47 -5.45
N LEU A 117 -2.83 10.51 -6.04
CA LEU A 117 -1.42 10.68 -6.37
C LEU A 117 -1.22 11.79 -7.40
N TYR A 118 -2.02 11.82 -8.48
CA TYR A 118 -2.01 12.93 -9.43
C TYR A 118 -2.32 14.26 -8.75
N ALA A 119 -3.41 14.33 -7.99
CA ALA A 119 -3.85 15.56 -7.31
C ALA A 119 -2.83 16.09 -6.28
N SER A 120 -1.97 15.22 -5.76
CA SER A 120 -0.97 15.57 -4.73
C SER A 120 0.44 15.82 -5.31
N GLY A 121 0.58 15.88 -6.64
CA GLY A 121 1.87 16.12 -7.30
C GLY A 121 2.82 14.92 -7.32
N PHE A 122 2.31 13.70 -7.10
CA PHE A 122 3.07 12.44 -7.22
C PHE A 122 2.83 11.77 -8.57
N GLU A 123 2.88 12.56 -9.64
CA GLU A 123 2.55 12.16 -11.02
C GLU A 123 3.43 11.00 -11.51
N GLU A 124 4.73 11.03 -11.26
CA GLU A 124 5.65 9.95 -11.67
C GLU A 124 5.23 8.59 -11.10
N CYS A 125 4.83 8.55 -9.82
CA CYS A 125 4.34 7.32 -9.19
C CYS A 125 3.00 6.89 -9.79
N ALA A 126 2.07 7.83 -10.01
CA ALA A 126 0.77 7.53 -10.60
C ALA A 126 0.91 6.98 -12.03
N ASN A 127 1.80 7.56 -12.82
CA ASN A 127 2.13 7.15 -14.18
C ASN A 127 2.66 5.73 -14.22
N GLU A 128 3.61 5.41 -13.34
CA GLU A 128 4.19 4.07 -13.32
C GLU A 128 3.15 3.02 -12.90
N ILE A 129 2.26 3.32 -11.94
CA ILE A 129 1.14 2.44 -11.59
C ILE A 129 0.22 2.22 -12.81
N CYS A 130 -0.25 3.29 -13.45
CA CYS A 130 -1.09 3.21 -14.65
C CYS A 130 -0.43 2.37 -15.75
N LYS A 131 0.86 2.62 -16.02
CA LYS A 131 1.65 1.89 -17.00
C LYS A 131 1.76 0.41 -16.66
N ILE A 132 2.08 0.04 -15.43
CA ILE A 132 2.16 -1.37 -15.02
C ILE A 132 0.82 -2.07 -15.27
N TYR A 133 -0.30 -1.49 -14.84
CA TYR A 133 -1.62 -2.06 -15.11
C TYR A 133 -1.91 -2.21 -16.61
N GLY A 134 -1.66 -1.17 -17.40
CA GLY A 134 -1.85 -1.21 -18.86
C GLY A 134 -0.98 -2.28 -19.54
N THR A 135 0.30 -2.38 -19.16
CA THR A 135 1.19 -3.44 -19.70
C THR A 135 0.76 -4.86 -19.33
N ARG A 136 -0.04 -5.01 -18.26
CA ARG A 136 -0.63 -6.27 -17.81
C ARG A 136 -2.05 -6.51 -18.36
N GLY A 137 -2.54 -5.64 -19.23
CA GLY A 137 -3.85 -5.77 -19.89
C GLY A 137 -5.03 -5.22 -19.09
N PHE A 138 -4.79 -4.45 -18.03
CA PHE A 138 -5.84 -3.84 -17.22
C PHE A 138 -6.08 -2.37 -17.61
N GLU A 139 -7.23 -2.10 -18.22
CA GLU A 139 -7.56 -0.78 -18.77
C GLU A 139 -8.30 0.14 -17.79
N PHE A 140 -8.63 -0.32 -16.57
CA PHE A 140 -9.47 0.43 -15.63
C PHE A 140 -8.82 1.69 -15.05
N LEU A 141 -7.56 2.00 -15.37
CA LEU A 141 -6.88 3.25 -15.00
C LEU A 141 -6.64 4.17 -16.19
N ARG A 142 -7.01 3.74 -17.41
CA ARG A 142 -6.69 4.45 -18.65
C ARG A 142 -7.30 5.83 -18.72
N ASP A 143 -8.56 5.97 -18.31
CA ASP A 143 -9.26 7.24 -18.29
C ASP A 143 -8.62 8.25 -17.32
N ILE A 144 -8.15 7.77 -16.16
CA ILE A 144 -7.41 8.60 -15.19
C ILE A 144 -6.08 9.03 -15.79
N TYR A 145 -5.33 8.12 -16.40
CA TYR A 145 -4.06 8.43 -17.06
C TYR A 145 -4.26 9.47 -18.18
N GLU A 146 -5.19 9.24 -19.10
CA GLU A 146 -5.48 10.15 -20.21
C GLU A 146 -5.93 11.52 -19.73
N LYS A 147 -6.80 11.60 -18.71
CA LYS A 147 -7.26 12.88 -18.13
C LYS A 147 -6.09 13.75 -17.67
N ASN A 148 -5.05 13.15 -17.09
CA ASN A 148 -3.89 13.87 -16.55
C ASN A 148 -2.77 14.12 -17.58
N HIS A 149 -2.86 13.55 -18.80
CA HIS A 149 -1.88 13.75 -19.89
C HIS A 149 -2.46 14.40 -21.15
N LYS A 150 -3.76 14.71 -21.16
CA LYS A 150 -4.35 15.55 -22.20
C LYS A 150 -3.69 16.93 -22.12
N LYS A 151 -2.75 17.16 -23.04
CA LYS A 151 -2.24 18.49 -23.36
C LYS A 151 -3.43 19.39 -23.67
N ILE A 152 -3.56 20.50 -22.94
CA ILE A 152 -4.31 21.66 -23.42
C ILE A 152 -3.54 22.23 -24.62
#